data_AF-A0A2Z3IZW7-F1
#
_entry.id   AF-A0A2Z3IZW7-F1
#
_cell.length_a   1.000
_cell.length_b   1.000
_cell.length_c   1.000
_cell.angle_alpha   90.00
_cell.angle_beta   90.00
_cell.angle_gamma   90.00
#
_symmetry.space_group_name_H-M   'P 1'
#
loop_
_entity.id
_entity.type
_entity.pdbx_description
1 polymer ?
#
loop_
_entity_poly.entity_id
_entity_poly.type
_entity_poly.pdbx_seq_one_letter_code
_entity_poly.pdbx_strand_id
1 'polypeptide(L)'
;MLDRFRINYRLAVEQGGRVTTRIGRPPAGFVAAVADIVRLHGIERGTIECRGRGARARLRFGGGFPERGRQAIRNVWQPPSGPGPGGGSRAVG
;
A
#
# COMPACT_ATOMS: atom_id res chain seq x y z
N MET A 1 18.62 -14.12 11.75
CA MET A 1 17.57 -13.49 12.60
C MET A 1 17.43 -11.98 12.35
N LEU A 2 17.33 -11.50 11.09
CA LEU A 2 17.14 -10.06 10.77
C LEU A 2 16.23 -9.74 9.56
N ASP A 3 15.60 -10.73 8.90
CA ASP A 3 14.76 -10.46 7.70
C ASP A 3 13.31 -10.03 8.04
N ARG A 4 12.94 -9.99 9.33
CA ARG A 4 11.54 -9.77 9.77
C ARG A 4 10.99 -8.36 9.49
N PHE A 5 11.85 -7.42 9.09
CA PHE A 5 11.48 -6.00 8.92
C PHE A 5 11.94 -5.37 7.61
N ARG A 6 12.24 -6.15 6.56
CA ARG A 6 12.56 -5.56 5.26
C ARG A 6 11.36 -4.72 4.78
N ILE A 7 11.56 -3.41 4.66
CA ILE A 7 10.60 -2.49 4.05
C ILE A 7 10.73 -2.67 2.54
N ASN A 8 9.64 -3.08 1.88
CA ASN A 8 9.60 -3.16 0.41
C ASN A 8 9.41 -1.78 -0.18
N TYR A 9 8.43 -1.05 0.36
CA TYR A 9 8.15 0.32 -0.01
C TYR A 9 7.45 1.06 1.14
N ARG A 10 7.58 2.37 1.12
CA ARG A 10 6.92 3.31 2.03
C ARG A 10 6.29 4.42 1.22
N LEU A 11 5.01 4.65 1.47
CA LEU A 11 4.27 5.82 1.00
C LEU A 11 4.12 6.81 2.16
N ALA A 12 4.21 8.09 1.86
CA ALA A 12 3.85 9.17 2.75
C ALA A 12 2.68 9.95 2.15
N VAL A 13 1.70 10.25 2.99
CA VAL A 13 0.68 11.25 2.69
C VAL A 13 1.20 12.55 3.28
N GLU A 14 1.63 13.45 2.41
CA GLU A 14 2.09 14.80 2.73
C GLU A 14 0.90 15.72 2.96
N GLN A 15 1.17 16.90 3.52
CA GLN A 15 0.17 17.94 3.75
C GLN A 15 -0.66 18.20 2.48
N GLY A 16 -1.98 18.32 2.66
CA GLY A 16 -2.93 18.45 1.54
C GLY A 16 -3.28 17.14 0.85
N GLY A 17 -2.97 15.98 1.47
CA GLY A 17 -3.36 14.66 0.94
C GLY A 17 -2.53 14.17 -0.24
N ARG A 18 -1.34 14.76 -0.47
CA ARG A 18 -0.46 14.36 -1.57
C ARG A 18 0.28 13.07 -1.23
N VAL A 19 0.05 12.00 -1.99
CA VAL A 19 0.76 10.72 -1.81
C VAL A 19 2.11 10.74 -2.53
N THR A 20 3.18 10.45 -1.80
CA THR A 20 4.54 10.33 -2.32
C THR A 20 5.17 9.00 -1.95
N THR A 21 5.98 8.43 -2.84
CA THR A 21 6.78 7.24 -2.52
C THR A 21 8.09 7.70 -1.90
N ARG A 22 8.35 7.29 -0.65
CA ARG A 22 9.57 7.62 0.09
C ARG A 22 10.62 6.51 -0.01
N ILE A 23 10.19 5.26 -0.08
CA ILE A 23 11.09 4.10 -0.16
C ILE A 23 10.52 3.11 -1.19
N GLY A 24 11.41 2.48 -1.95
CA GLY A 24 11.07 1.35 -2.82
C GLY A 24 10.30 1.75 -4.08
N ARG A 25 9.73 0.73 -4.75
CA ARG A 25 8.94 0.88 -5.97
C ARG A 25 7.61 0.15 -5.81
N PRO A 26 6.59 0.78 -5.21
CA PRO A 26 5.24 0.22 -5.17
C PRO A 26 4.64 0.16 -6.58
N PRO A 27 3.68 -0.75 -6.83
CA PRO A 27 2.93 -0.77 -8.08
C PRO A 27 2.23 0.58 -8.32
N ALA A 28 2.33 1.13 -9.54
CA ALA A 28 1.75 2.44 -9.86
C ALA A 28 0.23 2.49 -9.62
N GLY A 29 -0.49 1.41 -9.96
CA GLY A 29 -1.94 1.30 -9.70
C GLY A 29 -2.28 1.32 -8.20
N PHE A 30 -1.41 0.75 -7.35
CA PHE A 30 -1.59 0.82 -5.90
C PHE A 30 -1.40 2.26 -5.39
N VAL A 31 -0.39 2.99 -5.88
CA VAL A 31 -0.17 4.40 -5.51
C VAL A 31 -1.37 5.27 -5.92
N ALA A 32 -1.89 5.06 -7.13
CA ALA A 32 -3.07 5.77 -7.62
C ALA A 32 -4.31 5.49 -6.75
N ALA A 33 -4.57 4.22 -6.42
CA ALA A 33 -5.68 3.83 -5.55
C ALA A 33 -5.55 4.44 -4.14
N VAL A 34 -4.35 4.46 -3.56
CA VAL A 34 -4.11 5.13 -2.28
C VAL A 34 -4.39 6.62 -2.37
N ALA A 35 -3.98 7.29 -3.45
CA ALA A 35 -4.25 8.72 -3.65
C ALA A 35 -5.74 9.04 -3.76
N ASP A 36 -6.52 8.18 -4.41
CA ASP A 36 -7.97 8.30 -4.49
C ASP A 36 -8.64 8.13 -3.11
N ILE A 37 -8.27 7.08 -2.38
CA ILE A 37 -8.78 6.79 -1.03
C ILE A 37 -8.43 7.92 -0.04
N VAL A 38 -7.21 8.45 -0.13
CA VAL A 38 -6.75 9.58 0.69
C VAL A 38 -7.62 10.81 0.45
N ARG A 39 -7.96 11.12 -0.80
CA ARG A 39 -8.87 12.22 -1.14
C ARG A 39 -10.29 11.94 -0.66
N LEU A 40 -10.83 10.75 -0.93
CA LEU A 40 -12.19 10.35 -0.55
C LEU A 40 -12.43 10.45 0.96
N HIS A 41 -11.44 10.07 1.77
CA HIS A 41 -11.55 10.11 3.23
C HIS A 41 -10.97 11.37 3.87
N GLY A 42 -10.54 12.37 3.10
CA GLY A 42 -9.98 13.62 3.62
C GLY A 42 -8.73 13.40 4.49
N ILE A 43 -7.87 12.45 4.11
CA ILE A 43 -6.67 12.11 4.87
C ILE A 43 -5.57 13.13 4.56
N GLU A 44 -5.30 14.03 5.49
CA GLU A 44 -4.34 15.12 5.24
C GLU A 44 -2.88 14.74 5.44
N ARG A 45 -2.61 13.70 6.24
CA ARG A 45 -1.26 13.25 6.57
C ARG A 45 -1.23 11.80 7.03
N GLY A 46 -0.10 11.13 6.81
CA GLY A 46 0.06 9.75 7.26
C GLY A 46 1.21 9.00 6.59
N THR A 47 1.42 7.77 7.02
CA THR A 47 2.46 6.89 6.45
C THR A 47 1.90 5.50 6.26
N ILE A 48 2.26 4.87 5.15
CA ILE A 48 1.86 3.51 4.80
C ILE A 48 3.12 2.74 4.42
N GLU A 49 3.37 1.62 5.08
CA GLU A 49 4.58 0.82 4.89
C GLU A 49 4.21 -0.60 4.51
N CYS A 50 4.83 -1.14 3.46
CA CYS A 50 4.76 -2.57 3.17
C CYS A 50 6.03 -3.25 3.70
N ARG A 51 5.88 -4.13 4.69
CA ARG A 51 6.98 -4.86 5.33
C ARG A 51 6.88 -6.36 5.06
N GLY A 52 8.00 -7.06 4.96
CA GLY A 52 8.07 -8.52 4.78
C GLY A 52 8.44 -8.94 3.36
N ARG A 53 8.18 -10.18 2.97
CA ARG A 53 8.42 -10.68 1.61
C ARG A 53 7.29 -11.60 1.15
N GLY A 54 6.98 -11.58 -0.14
CA GLY A 54 6.00 -12.50 -0.74
C GLY A 54 4.63 -12.41 -0.08
N ALA A 55 3.99 -13.58 0.06
CA ALA A 55 2.70 -13.74 0.73
C ALA A 55 2.70 -13.37 2.23
N ARG A 56 3.87 -13.21 2.86
CA ARG A 56 3.99 -12.80 4.28
C ARG A 56 4.13 -11.28 4.44
N ALA A 57 4.10 -10.52 3.34
CA ALA A 57 4.10 -9.08 3.40
C ALA A 57 2.88 -8.57 4.19
N ARG A 58 3.02 -7.44 4.87
CA ARG A 58 1.95 -6.78 5.62
C ARG A 58 2.03 -5.27 5.46
N LEU A 59 0.87 -4.63 5.39
CA LEU A 59 0.75 -3.17 5.51
C LEU A 59 0.76 -2.74 6.97
N ARG A 60 1.59 -1.73 7.27
CA ARG A 60 1.62 -1.00 8.52
C ARG A 60 1.27 0.47 8.25
N PHE A 61 0.39 1.01 9.07
CA PHE A 61 -0.04 2.41 8.98
C PHE A 61 0.57 3.20 10.13
N GLY A 62 0.93 4.46 9.87
CA GLY A 62 1.40 5.39 10.89
C GLY A 62 0.34 5.69 11.95
N GLY A 63 0.79 6.11 13.14
CA GLY A 63 -0.11 6.56 14.21
C GLY A 63 -0.97 7.74 13.73
N GLY A 64 -2.28 7.68 13.97
CA GLY A 64 -3.23 8.72 13.53
C GLY A 64 -3.84 8.52 12.13
N PHE A 65 -3.47 7.46 11.40
CA PHE A 65 -4.14 7.16 10.13
C PHE A 65 -5.60 6.70 10.39
N PRO A 66 -6.64 7.27 9.74
CA PRO A 66 -8.03 6.94 10.04
C PRO A 66 -8.38 5.50 9.66
N GLU A 67 -9.15 4.81 10.51
CA GLU A 67 -9.44 3.37 10.36
C GLU A 67 -10.15 3.03 9.05
N ARG A 68 -11.12 3.85 8.64
CA ARG A 68 -11.83 3.69 7.34
C ARG A 68 -10.87 3.69 6.17
N GLY A 69 -9.91 4.61 6.16
CA GLY A 69 -8.84 4.66 5.15
C GLY A 69 -7.92 3.44 5.19
N ARG A 70 -7.58 2.93 6.39
CA ARG A 70 -6.78 1.69 6.52
C ARG A 70 -7.48 0.52 5.86
N GLN A 71 -8.78 0.37 6.10
CA GLN A 71 -9.55 -0.75 5.55
C GLN A 71 -9.70 -0.64 4.03
N ALA A 72 -10.01 0.55 3.51
CA ALA A 72 -10.07 0.79 2.06
C ALA A 72 -8.73 0.47 1.38
N ILE A 73 -7.61 0.91 1.95
CA ILE A 73 -6.27 0.62 1.42
C ILE A 73 -5.97 -0.88 1.45
N ARG A 74 -6.36 -1.58 2.52
CA ARG A 74 -6.20 -3.04 2.60
C ARG A 74 -7.01 -3.77 1.53
N ASN A 75 -8.21 -3.29 1.21
CA ASN A 75 -9.07 -3.92 0.20
C ASN A 75 -8.49 -3.82 -1.23
N VAL A 76 -7.78 -2.73 -1.54
CA VAL A 76 -7.13 -2.53 -2.86
C VAL A 76 -5.70 -3.04 -2.91
N TRP A 77 -5.11 -3.37 -1.77
CA TRP A 77 -3.73 -3.82 -1.69
C TRP A 77 -3.58 -5.29 -2.04
N GLN A 78 -2.69 -5.56 -2.99
CA GLN A 78 -2.23 -6.91 -3.29
C GLN A 78 -0.80 -7.09 -2.76
N PRO A 79 -0.50 -8.15 -1.99
CA PRO A 79 0.84 -8.40 -1.51
C PRO A 79 1.80 -8.60 -2.70
N PRO A 80 3.06 -8.13 -2.61
CA PRO A 80 4.04 -8.40 -3.65
C PRO A 80 4.23 -9.91 -3.78
N SER A 81 3.73 -10.48 -4.86
CA SER A 81 3.90 -11.90 -5.18
C SER A 81 5.40 -12.17 -5.43
N GLY A 82 5.99 -13.08 -4.65
CA GLY A 82 7.16 -13.80 -5.16
C GLY A 82 6.75 -14.67 -6.36
N PRO A 83 7.68 -15.19 -7.18
CA PRO A 83 7.31 -15.97 -8.36
C PRO A 83 6.42 -17.17 -7.94
N GLY A 84 5.17 -17.16 -8.39
CA GLY A 84 4.12 -18.14 -8.06
C GLY A 84 2.76 -17.66 -8.61
N PRO A 85 1.90 -18.57 -9.09
CA PRO A 85 1.37 -18.55 -10.46
C PRO A 85 0.20 -17.58 -10.69
N GLY A 86 -0.02 -17.28 -11.96
CA GLY A 86 -0.91 -16.25 -12.48
C GLY A 86 -2.33 -16.25 -11.91
N GLY A 87 -2.77 -15.07 -11.51
CA GLY A 87 -4.15 -14.78 -11.13
C GLY A 87 -4.82 -13.91 -12.18
N GLY A 88 -5.43 -14.55 -13.17
CA GLY A 88 -6.63 -14.08 -13.86
C GLY A 88 -6.49 -12.84 -14.75
N SER A 89 -6.15 -13.07 -16.02
CA SER A 89 -6.82 -12.35 -17.10
C SER A 89 -8.33 -12.45 -16.86
N ARG A 90 -9.01 -11.31 -16.73
CA ARG A 90 -10.47 -11.27 -16.90
C ARG A 90 -10.74 -11.71 -18.34
N ALA A 91 -11.34 -12.88 -18.50
CA ALA A 91 -11.96 -13.26 -19.75
C ALA A 91 -13.11 -12.28 -20.03
N VAL A 92 -12.93 -11.46 -21.05
CA VAL A 92 -14.01 -10.84 -21.81
C VAL A 92 -13.90 -11.47 -23.20
N GLY A 93 -14.94 -12.19 -23.61
CA GLY A 93 -14.97 -12.96 -24.85
C GLY A 93 -15.69 -14.28 -24.65
#